data_AF-A0A3C1A9T5-F1
#
_entry.id   AF-A0A3C1A9T5-F1
#
_cell.length_a   1.000
_cell.length_b   1.000
_cell.length_c   1.000
_cell.angle_alpha   90.00
_cell.angle_beta   90.00
_cell.angle_gamma   90.00
#
_symmetry.space_group_name_H-M   'P 1'
#
loop_
_entity.id
_entity.type
_entity.pdbx_description
1 polymer ?
#
loop_
_entity_poly.entity_id
_entity_poly.type
_entity_poly.pdbx_seq_one_letter_code
_entity_poly.pdbx_strand_id
1 'polypeptide(L)'
;MNNKRIWFSLTHMGGKELDFIQEAFDTNWVVPLGPNVDGFEKDLENYLGENKHIVALNAGTAAIHLGLVQLGVTLGDEVICQSFTFSASA
;
A
#
# COMPACT_ATOMS: atom_id res chain seq x y z
N MET A 1 14.73 -38.13 -4.67
CA MET A 1 13.60 -37.18 -4.51
C MET A 1 14.07 -35.83 -5.02
N ASN A 2 13.41 -35.29 -6.04
CA ASN A 2 13.78 -33.99 -6.61
C ASN A 2 13.51 -32.92 -5.55
N ASN A 3 14.56 -32.27 -5.02
CA ASN A 3 14.47 -31.32 -3.92
C ASN A 3 13.92 -29.98 -4.44
N LYS A 4 12.61 -29.92 -4.71
CA LYS A 4 11.96 -28.73 -5.25
C LYS A 4 11.71 -27.76 -4.10
N ARG A 5 12.53 -26.70 -4.03
CA ARG A 5 12.42 -25.66 -3.01
C ARG A 5 11.02 -25.02 -3.07
N ILE A 6 10.33 -24.99 -1.93
CA ILE A 6 9.06 -24.26 -1.76
C ILE A 6 9.41 -22.89 -1.21
N TRP A 7 9.05 -21.84 -1.94
CA TRP A 7 9.25 -20.46 -1.53
C TRP A 7 8.01 -19.94 -0.82
N PHE A 8 8.20 -19.18 0.26
CA PHE A 8 7.09 -18.73 1.11
C PHE A 8 6.27 -17.61 0.45
N SER A 9 6.94 -16.63 -0.18
CA SER A 9 6.29 -15.53 -0.89
C SER A 9 7.17 -15.11 -2.06
N LEU A 10 6.77 -15.53 -3.27
CA LEU A 10 7.35 -15.00 -4.51
C LEU A 10 6.38 -13.97 -5.07
N THR A 11 6.93 -12.89 -5.63
CA THR A 11 6.14 -11.91 -6.36
C THR A 11 5.43 -12.58 -7.53
N HIS A 12 4.13 -12.31 -7.68
CA HIS A 12 3.35 -12.73 -8.82
C HIS A 12 3.13 -11.54 -9.76
N MET A 13 3.49 -11.70 -11.02
CA MET A 13 3.24 -10.72 -12.08
C MET A 13 1.97 -11.17 -12.84
N GLY A 14 0.88 -10.43 -12.68
CA GLY A 14 -0.44 -10.67 -13.29
C GLY A 14 -0.53 -10.30 -14.77
N GLY A 15 0.50 -9.67 -15.34
CA GLY A 15 0.71 -9.52 -16.77
C GLY A 15 0.61 -8.09 -17.31
N LYS A 16 0.12 -7.13 -16.52
CA LYS A 16 0.00 -5.71 -16.92
C LYS A 16 1.02 -4.79 -16.24
N GLU A 17 1.77 -5.29 -15.27
CA GLU A 17 2.69 -4.48 -14.48
C GLU A 17 3.78 -3.84 -15.35
N LEU A 18 4.30 -4.59 -16.33
CA LEU A 18 5.30 -4.06 -17.27
C LEU A 18 4.71 -2.98 -18.18
N ASP A 19 3.44 -3.10 -18.57
CA ASP A 19 2.77 -2.10 -19.41
C ASP A 19 2.64 -0.76 -18.67
N PHE A 20 2.22 -0.79 -17.40
CA PHE A 20 2.12 0.43 -16.58
C PHE A 20 3.49 1.04 -16.23
N ILE A 21 4.52 0.21 -16.07
CA ILE A 21 5.89 0.71 -15.92
C ILE A 21 6.32 1.43 -17.20
N GLN A 22 6.12 0.80 -18.37
CA GLN A 22 6.48 1.41 -19.66
C GLN A 22 5.72 2.71 -19.90
N GLU A 23 4.41 2.75 -19.62
CA GLU A 23 3.59 3.96 -19.72
C GLU A 23 4.14 5.10 -18.86
N ALA A 24 4.56 4.82 -17.62
CA ALA A 24 5.13 5.84 -16.74
C ALA A 24 6.43 6.43 -17.32
N PHE A 25 7.27 5.61 -17.96
CA PHE A 25 8.46 6.08 -18.67
C PHE A 25 8.10 6.90 -19.92
N ASP A 26 7.20 6.39 -20.76
CA ASP A 26 6.80 7.04 -22.02
C ASP A 26 6.17 8.43 -21.79
N THR A 27 5.40 8.56 -20.70
CA THR A 27 4.73 9.81 -20.33
C THR A 27 5.59 10.71 -19.43
N ASN A 28 6.82 10.31 -19.11
CA ASN A 28 7.71 10.97 -18.16
C ASN A 28 7.13 11.15 -16.74
N TRP A 29 6.12 10.36 -16.37
CA TRP A 29 5.54 10.32 -15.02
C TRP A 29 6.31 9.36 -14.11
N VAL A 30 7.62 9.56 -13.98
CA VAL A 30 8.51 8.78 -13.10
C VAL A 30 8.77 9.53 -11.79
N VAL A 31 7.69 10.02 -11.19
CA VAL A 31 7.70 10.80 -9.94
C VAL A 31 6.68 10.19 -8.95
N PRO A 32 6.76 10.51 -7.65
CA PRO A 32 5.99 9.79 -6.61
C PRO A 32 4.46 9.83 -6.74
N LEU A 33 3.92 10.79 -7.49
CA LEU A 33 2.49 10.97 -7.72
C LEU A 33 2.25 11.11 -9.22
N GLY A 34 1.09 10.67 -9.70
CA GLY A 34 0.74 10.77 -11.11
C GLY A 34 -0.46 9.89 -11.48
N PRO A 35 -0.78 9.81 -12.78
CA PRO A 35 -2.01 9.17 -13.26
C PRO A 35 -2.19 7.72 -12.80
N ASN A 36 -1.10 6.95 -12.69
CA ASN A 36 -1.14 5.56 -12.21
C ASN A 36 -1.55 5.48 -10.72
N VAL A 37 -1.12 6.45 -9.90
CA VAL A 37 -1.48 6.51 -8.48
C VAL A 37 -2.94 6.94 -8.34
N ASP A 38 -3.35 8.01 -9.04
CA ASP A 38 -4.73 8.50 -9.03
C ASP A 38 -5.72 7.41 -9.49
N GLY A 39 -5.35 6.66 -10.54
CA GLY A 39 -6.11 5.52 -11.03
C GLY A 39 -6.20 4.39 -10.01
N PHE A 40 -5.08 4.05 -9.35
CA PHE A 40 -5.03 3.02 -8.32
C PHE A 40 -5.90 3.36 -7.11
N GLU A 41 -5.85 4.61 -6.63
CA GLU A 41 -6.70 5.08 -5.53
C GLU A 41 -8.19 4.95 -5.91
N LYS A 42 -8.57 5.42 -7.10
CA LYS A 42 -9.95 5.36 -7.58
C LYS A 42 -10.44 3.92 -7.78
N ASP A 43 -9.60 3.04 -8.32
CA ASP A 43 -9.94 1.63 -8.49
C ASP A 43 -10.13 0.94 -7.14
N LEU A 44 -9.30 1.28 -6.13
CA LEU A 44 -9.47 0.80 -4.76
C LEU A 44 -10.73 1.35 -4.08
N GLU A 45 -11.07 2.62 -4.28
CA GLU A 45 -12.34 3.20 -3.80
C GLU A 45 -13.54 2.41 -4.35
N ASN A 46 -13.53 2.15 -5.66
CA ASN A 46 -14.58 1.36 -6.31
C ASN A 46 -14.62 -0.09 -5.81
N TYR A 47 -13.45 -0.71 -5.62
CA TYR A 47 -13.34 -2.09 -5.16
C TYR A 47 -13.83 -2.27 -3.71
N LEU A 48 -13.48 -1.34 -2.81
CA LEU A 48 -13.83 -1.40 -1.39
C LEU A 48 -15.24 -0.88 -1.09
N GLY A 49 -15.80 -0.05 -1.97
CA GLY A 49 -17.14 0.52 -1.87
C GLY A 49 -17.36 1.41 -0.64
N GLU A 50 -18.63 1.57 -0.26
CA GLU A 50 -19.05 2.20 1.02
C GLU A 50 -18.60 3.67 1.23
N ASN A 51 -18.41 4.44 0.16
CA ASN A 51 -17.93 5.83 0.21
C ASN A 51 -16.61 5.98 1.00
N LYS A 52 -15.72 4.99 0.91
CA LYS A 52 -14.37 5.07 1.46
C LYS A 52 -13.52 6.00 0.61
N HIS A 53 -12.70 6.81 1.27
CA HIS A 53 -11.64 7.59 0.63
C HIS A 53 -10.34 6.82 0.71
N ILE A 54 -9.59 6.79 -0.40
CA ILE A 54 -8.31 6.08 -0.46
C ILE A 54 -7.17 7.07 -0.69
N VAL A 55 -6.07 6.83 0.03
CA VAL A 55 -4.79 7.50 -0.19
C VAL A 55 -3.68 6.47 -0.24
N ALA A 56 -2.94 6.44 -1.33
CA ALA A 56 -1.80 5.56 -1.53
C ALA A 56 -0.56 6.13 -0.85
N LEU A 57 0.13 5.29 -0.09
CA LEU A 57 1.36 5.65 0.62
C LEU A 57 2.47 4.66 0.29
N ASN A 58 3.71 5.04 0.55
CA ASN A 58 4.88 4.24 0.21
C ASN A 58 5.00 2.92 0.99
N ALA A 59 4.33 2.79 2.15
CA ALA A 59 4.34 1.60 2.98
C ALA A 59 3.16 1.56 3.96
N GLY A 60 2.83 0.35 4.45
CA GLY A 60 1.82 0.16 5.49
C GLY A 60 2.16 0.87 6.81
N THR A 61 3.43 0.96 7.19
CA THR A 61 3.87 1.72 8.38
C THR A 61 3.55 3.21 8.25
N ALA A 62 3.73 3.80 7.06
CA ALA A 62 3.38 5.20 6.82
C ALA A 62 1.86 5.41 6.89
N ALA A 63 1.06 4.43 6.43
CA ALA A 63 -0.39 4.46 6.53
C ALA A 63 -0.88 4.43 7.99
N ILE A 64 -0.32 3.56 8.82
CA ILE A 64 -0.65 3.52 10.27
C ILE A 64 -0.29 4.86 10.92
N HIS A 65 0.93 5.36 10.65
CA HIS A 65 1.38 6.63 11.21
C HIS A 65 0.48 7.81 10.80
N LEU A 66 0.15 7.95 9.51
CA LEU A 66 -0.75 9.00 9.04
C LEU A 66 -2.16 8.86 9.65
N GLY A 67 -2.65 7.63 9.83
CA GLY A 67 -3.93 7.37 10.50
C GLY A 67 -3.95 7.89 11.94
N LEU A 68 -2.89 7.65 12.71
CA LEU A 68 -2.77 8.16 14.09
C LEU A 68 -2.69 9.69 14.13
N VAL A 69 -1.94 10.30 13.20
CA VAL A 69 -1.88 11.76 13.06
C VAL A 69 -3.27 12.33 12.75
N GLN A 70 -4.01 11.71 11.83
CA GLN A 70 -5.35 12.15 11.44
C GLN A 70 -6.39 12.01 12.57
N LEU A 71 -6.22 11.02 13.45
CA LEU A 71 -7.02 10.85 14.66
C LEU A 71 -6.65 11.84 15.77
N GLY A 72 -5.60 12.65 15.59
CA GLY A 72 -5.14 13.62 16.57
C GLY A 72 -4.41 13.01 17.75
N VAL A 73 -3.80 11.83 17.58
CA VAL A 73 -3.00 11.19 18.64
C VAL A 73 -1.75 12.02 18.91
N THR A 74 -1.51 12.31 20.18
CA THR A 74 -0.42 13.13 20.67
C THR A 74 0.35 12.45 21.81
N LEU A 75 1.39 13.12 22.28
CA LEU A 75 2.17 12.64 23.43
C LEU A 75 1.28 12.53 24.68
N GLY A 76 1.26 11.35 25.27
CA GLY A 76 0.48 11.05 26.48
C GLY A 76 -0.85 10.36 26.21
N ASP A 77 -1.26 10.24 24.95
CA ASP A 77 -2.44 9.45 24.57
C ASP A 77 -2.14 7.94 24.58
N GLU A 78 -3.15 7.15 24.90
CA GLU A 78 -3.07 5.69 24.91
C GLU A 78 -3.78 5.09 23.69
N VAL A 79 -3.08 4.21 22.96
CA VAL A 79 -3.61 3.49 21.80
C VAL A 79 -3.53 1.99 22.09
N ILE A 80 -4.68 1.32 22.16
CA ILE A 80 -4.73 -0.13 22.39
C ILE A 80 -4.25 -0.86 21.13
N CYS A 81 -3.27 -1.74 21.30
CA CYS A 81 -2.71 -2.57 20.23
C CYS A 81 -2.72 -4.06 20.60
N GLN A 82 -2.70 -4.92 19.59
CA GLN A 82 -2.61 -6.37 19.80
C GLN A 82 -1.20 -6.77 20.23
N SER A 83 -1.09 -7.67 21.20
CA SER A 83 0.21 -8.15 21.68
C SER A 83 0.95 -9.03 20.66
N PHE A 84 0.24 -9.61 19.69
CA PHE A 84 0.80 -10.42 18.62
C PHE A 84 0.42 -9.85 17.26
N THR A 85 1.28 -8.99 16.72
CA THR A 85 1.11 -8.29 15.44
C THR A 85 2.48 -7.96 14.83
N PHE A 86 2.50 -7.34 13.64
CA PHE A 86 3.73 -6.85 13.03
C PHE A 86 4.22 -5.56 13.71
N SER A 87 5.54 -5.35 13.74
CA SER A 87 6.20 -4.28 14.51
C SER A 87 5.79 -2.85 14.13
N ALA A 88 5.15 -2.66 12.99
CA ALA A 88 4.65 -1.36 12.58
C ALA A 88 3.46 -0.86 13.42
N SER A 89 2.79 -1.76 14.15
CA SER A 89 1.54 -1.45 14.87
C SER A 89 1.78 -0.75 16.21
N ALA A 90 2.93 -0.97 16.87
CA ALA A 90 3.34 -0.36 18.14
C ALA A 90 4.84 -0.63 18.41
#